data_AF-A0A850VXR9-F1
#
_entry.id   AF-A0A850VXR9-F1
#
_cell.length_a   1.000
_cell.length_b   1.000
_cell.length_c   1.000
_cell.angle_alpha   90.00
_cell.angle_beta   90.00
_cell.angle_gamma   90.00
#
_symmetry.space_group_name_H-M   'P 1'
#
loop_
_entity.id
_entity.type
_entity.pdbx_description
1 polymer ?
#
loop_
_entity_poly.entity_id
_entity_poly.type
_entity_poly.pdbx_seq_one_letter_code
_entity_poly.pdbx_strand_id
1 'polypeptide(L)'
;QTQQAKFVNWQVDGEYRGADFTAAVTLGNPDILVGSGILVAHYLQSITPTLALGGELVYHRRPGEEGTVVSLAGRYTAPNWIGTLTVGQAGAHATYYHRA
;
A
#
# COMPACT_ATOMS: atom_id res chain seq x y z
N GLN A 1 -1.74 34.14 -20.58
CA GLN A 1 -2.02 32.72 -20.90
C GLN A 1 -2.67 32.11 -19.67
N THR A 2 -3.97 31.85 -19.74
CA THR A 2 -4.82 31.54 -18.59
C THR A 2 -4.38 30.20 -17.97
N GLN A 3 -3.84 30.24 -16.75
CA GLN A 3 -3.66 29.06 -15.90
C GLN A 3 -5.05 28.51 -15.60
N GLN A 4 -5.58 27.68 -16.50
CA GLN A 4 -6.75 26.87 -16.19
C GLN A 4 -6.38 26.05 -14.96
N ALA A 5 -7.13 26.22 -13.87
CA ALA A 5 -7.06 25.38 -12.70
C ALA A 5 -7.42 23.95 -13.10
N LYS A 6 -6.45 23.26 -13.71
CA LYS A 6 -6.56 21.87 -14.11
C LYS A 6 -6.52 21.10 -12.81
N PHE A 7 -7.60 20.38 -12.49
CA PHE A 7 -7.57 19.42 -11.39
C PHE A 7 -6.37 18.50 -11.64
N VAL A 8 -5.29 18.69 -10.88
CA VAL A 8 -4.00 18.09 -11.20
C VAL A 8 -4.10 16.60 -10.90
N ASN A 9 -4.52 16.28 -9.68
CA ASN A 9 -4.70 14.92 -9.19
C ASN A 9 -5.77 14.95 -8.09
N TRP A 10 -6.57 13.89 -7.96
CA TRP A 10 -7.45 13.68 -6.82
C TRP A 10 -7.25 12.26 -6.30
N GLN A 11 -7.26 12.10 -4.99
CA GLN A 11 -7.06 10.81 -4.33
C GLN A 11 -8.16 10.61 -3.31
N VAL A 12 -8.68 9.39 -3.24
CA VAL A 12 -9.62 8.95 -2.22
C VAL A 12 -8.97 7.79 -1.49
N ASP A 13 -8.74 7.96 -0.20
CA ASP A 13 -8.32 6.90 0.70
C ASP A 13 -9.49 6.44 1.57
N GLY A 14 -9.52 5.13 1.84
CA GLY A 14 -10.44 4.48 2.75
C GLY A 14 -9.66 3.51 3.60
N GLU A 15 -9.56 3.79 4.89
CA GLU A 15 -8.90 2.93 5.86
C GLU A 15 -9.95 2.28 6.77
N TYR A 16 -9.80 0.99 7.01
CA TYR A 16 -10.63 0.21 7.92
C TYR A 16 -9.76 -0.55 8.91
N ARG A 17 -9.84 -0.19 10.19
CA ARG A 17 -9.16 -0.88 11.27
C ARG A 17 -10.15 -1.77 12.02
N GLY A 18 -9.98 -3.08 11.88
CA GLY A 18 -10.63 -4.08 12.71
C GLY A 18 -9.87 -4.32 14.01
N ALA A 19 -10.31 -5.30 14.79
CA ALA A 19 -9.63 -5.72 16.02
C ALA A 19 -8.26 -6.35 15.73
N ASP A 20 -8.22 -7.24 14.73
CA ASP A 20 -7.04 -8.05 14.41
C ASP A 20 -6.50 -7.79 12.99
N PHE A 21 -7.09 -6.84 12.25
CA PHE A 21 -6.67 -6.53 10.89
C PHE A 21 -6.83 -5.04 10.56
N THR A 22 -6.07 -4.58 9.58
CA THR A 22 -6.17 -3.24 9.01
C THR A 22 -6.18 -3.39 7.49
N ALA A 23 -7.22 -2.87 6.85
CA ALA A 23 -7.32 -2.76 5.41
C ALA A 23 -7.27 -1.29 5.03
N ALA A 24 -6.55 -0.93 3.99
CA ALA A 24 -6.57 0.40 3.42
C ALA A 24 -6.71 0.30 1.90
N VAL A 25 -7.52 1.15 1.30
CA VAL A 25 -7.68 1.25 -0.14
C VAL A 25 -7.50 2.69 -0.53
N THR A 26 -6.67 2.95 -1.53
CA THR A 26 -6.36 4.27 -2.05
C THR A 26 -6.61 4.27 -3.55
N LEU A 27 -7.47 5.17 -4.00
CA LEU A 27 -7.77 5.41 -5.41
C LEU A 27 -7.18 6.76 -5.79
N GLY A 28 -6.11 6.76 -6.58
CA GLY A 28 -5.46 7.95 -7.10
C GLY A 28 -5.81 8.17 -8.57
N ASN A 29 -6.31 9.36 -8.90
CA ASN A 29 -6.61 9.81 -10.24
C ASN A 29 -7.42 8.84 -11.11
N PRO A 30 -8.53 8.25 -10.63
CA PRO A 30 -9.34 7.43 -11.51
C PRO A 30 -10.08 8.33 -12.52
N ASP A 31 -9.63 8.27 -13.75
CA ASP A 31 -10.25 8.88 -14.92
C ASP A 31 -11.11 7.82 -15.61
N ILE A 32 -12.44 7.94 -15.48
CA ILE A 32 -13.42 7.02 -16.06
C ILE A 32 -13.49 7.18 -17.60
N LEU A 33 -13.17 8.37 -18.12
CA LEU A 33 -13.23 8.67 -19.56
C LEU A 33 -12.03 8.06 -20.30
N VAL A 34 -10.85 8.11 -19.68
CA VAL A 34 -9.60 7.58 -20.23
C VAL A 34 -9.33 6.14 -19.77
N GLY A 35 -10.05 5.67 -18.74
CA GLY A 35 -9.86 4.37 -18.12
C GLY A 35 -8.52 4.23 -17.41
N SER A 36 -7.95 5.35 -16.93
CA SER A 36 -6.65 5.39 -16.26
C SER A 36 -6.80 5.68 -14.79
N GLY A 37 -5.98 5.07 -13.94
CA GLY A 37 -6.03 5.31 -12.51
C GLY A 37 -5.04 4.44 -11.76
N ILE A 38 -4.81 4.78 -10.51
CA ILE A 38 -3.98 4.04 -9.57
C ILE A 38 -4.91 3.56 -8.46
N LEU A 39 -4.93 2.26 -8.21
CA LEU A 39 -5.59 1.64 -7.09
C LEU A 39 -4.53 0.96 -6.26
N VAL A 40 -4.40 1.37 -5.00
CA VAL A 40 -3.54 0.71 -4.04
C VAL A 40 -4.41 0.10 -2.97
N ALA A 41 -4.21 -1.18 -2.68
CA ALA A 41 -4.89 -1.88 -1.59
C ALA A 41 -3.84 -2.46 -0.66
N HIS A 42 -3.90 -2.09 0.61
CA HIS A 42 -3.09 -2.64 1.68
C HIS A 42 -3.97 -3.49 2.59
N TYR A 43 -3.45 -4.62 3.02
CA TYR A 43 -4.08 -5.45 4.02
C TYR A 43 -3.03 -5.97 4.97
N LEU A 44 -3.24 -5.80 6.27
CA LEU A 44 -2.30 -6.23 7.31
C LEU A 44 -3.10 -6.86 8.46
N GLN A 45 -2.83 -8.13 8.72
CA GLN A 45 -3.51 -8.93 9.71
C GLN A 45 -2.53 -9.37 10.81
N SER A 46 -2.93 -9.15 12.06
CA SER A 46 -2.22 -9.67 13.22
C SER A 46 -2.54 -11.16 13.36
N ILE A 47 -1.54 -12.01 13.18
CA ILE A 47 -1.69 -13.46 13.41
C ILE A 47 -1.42 -13.77 14.88
N THR A 48 -0.45 -13.08 15.47
CA THR A 48 -0.16 -13.13 16.91
C THR A 48 -0.03 -11.71 17.46
N PRO A 49 0.02 -11.52 18.80
CA PRO A 49 0.25 -10.19 19.39
C PRO A 49 1.59 -9.55 18.98
N THR A 50 2.54 -10.36 18.49
CA THR A 50 3.89 -9.93 18.09
C THR A 50 4.12 -10.02 16.59
N LEU A 51 3.34 -10.80 15.85
CA LEU A 51 3.51 -11.00 14.41
C LEU A 51 2.28 -10.54 13.65
N ALA A 52 2.49 -9.61 12.72
CA ALA A 52 1.50 -9.21 11.75
C ALA A 52 2.02 -9.46 10.33
N LEU A 53 1.20 -10.08 9.50
CA LEU A 53 1.49 -10.35 8.09
C LEU A 53 0.45 -9.66 7.23
N GLY A 54 0.85 -9.27 6.03
CA GLY A 54 0.02 -8.49 5.14
C GLY A 54 0.53 -8.50 3.71
N GLY A 55 -0.18 -7.77 2.89
CA GLY A 55 0.18 -7.54 1.50
C GLY A 55 -0.28 -6.16 1.04
N GLU A 56 0.36 -5.71 -0.02
CA GLU A 56 0.05 -4.51 -0.75
C GLU A 56 -0.12 -4.89 -2.22
N LEU A 57 -1.21 -4.43 -2.82
CA LEU A 57 -1.50 -4.55 -4.23
C LEU A 57 -1.58 -3.16 -4.82
N VAL A 58 -0.68 -2.84 -5.74
CA VAL A 58 -0.68 -1.61 -6.52
C VAL A 58 -1.09 -1.97 -7.93
N TYR A 59 -2.31 -1.59 -8.30
CA TYR A 59 -2.80 -1.65 -9.67
C TYR A 59 -2.69 -0.26 -10.28
N HIS A 60 -1.94 -0.11 -11.37
CA HIS A 60 -1.89 1.14 -12.12
C HIS A 60 -2.23 0.86 -13.57
N ARG A 61 -3.25 1.55 -14.06
CA ARG A 61 -3.74 1.45 -15.42
C ARG A 61 -3.53 2.78 -16.11
N ARG A 62 -2.81 2.77 -17.22
CA ARG A 62 -2.63 3.93 -18.12
C ARG A 62 -2.98 3.47 -19.55
N PRO A 63 -3.40 4.38 -20.44
CA PRO A 63 -3.68 4.01 -21.83
C PRO A 63 -2.40 3.46 -22.49
N GLY A 64 -2.41 2.15 -22.78
CA GLY A 64 -1.27 1.45 -23.38
C GLY A 64 -0.33 0.73 -22.40
N GLU A 65 -0.51 0.88 -21.08
CA GLU A 65 0.33 0.22 -20.07
C GLU A 65 -0.51 -0.18 -18.85
N GLU A 66 -0.52 -1.47 -18.55
CA GLU A 66 -1.17 -2.04 -17.37
C GLU A 66 -0.11 -2.70 -16.50
N GLY A 67 -0.01 -2.27 -15.25
CA GLY A 67 0.89 -2.88 -14.29
C GLY A 67 0.15 -3.24 -13.02
N THR A 68 0.47 -4.43 -12.50
CA THR A 68 0.03 -4.88 -11.19
C THR A 68 1.28 -5.27 -10.42
N VAL A 69 1.51 -4.61 -9.30
CA VAL A 69 2.59 -4.95 -8.38
C VAL A 69 1.96 -5.49 -7.12
N VAL A 70 2.35 -6.71 -6.76
CA VAL A 70 1.98 -7.32 -5.50
C VAL A 70 3.23 -7.39 -4.63
N SER A 71 3.06 -6.94 -3.39
CA SER A 71 4.06 -6.99 -2.34
C SER A 71 3.47 -7.68 -1.13
N LEU A 72 4.27 -8.47 -0.44
CA LEU A 72 3.98 -9.07 0.85
C LEU A 72 4.72 -8.29 1.92
N ALA A 73 4.08 -8.05 3.05
CA ALA A 73 4.67 -7.35 4.18
C ALA A 73 4.54 -8.20 5.45
N GLY A 74 5.56 -8.17 6.29
CA GLY A 74 5.60 -8.84 7.57
C GLY A 74 6.22 -7.93 8.60
N ARG A 75 5.59 -7.82 9.77
CA ARG A 75 6.09 -7.09 10.92
C ARG A 75 6.15 -8.02 12.11
N TYR A 76 7.32 -8.08 12.73
CA TYR A 76 7.56 -8.78 13.96
C TYR A 76 8.01 -7.79 15.04
N THR A 77 7.24 -7.71 16.12
CA THR A 77 7.50 -6.85 17.27
C THR A 77 7.87 -7.73 18.46
N ALA A 78 9.15 -7.77 18.79
CA ALA A 78 9.67 -8.39 19.99
C ALA A 78 9.79 -7.35 21.12
N PRO A 79 9.98 -7.78 22.38
CA PRO A 79 10.11 -6.86 23.52
C PRO A 79 11.23 -5.82 23.36
N ASN A 80 12.35 -6.20 22.74
CA ASN A 80 13.55 -5.37 22.63
C ASN A 80 13.89 -4.94 21.19
N TRP A 81 13.17 -5.48 20.18
CA TRP A 81 13.46 -5.20 18.78
C TRP A 81 12.22 -5.34 17.89
N ILE A 82 12.24 -4.67 16.75
CA ILE A 82 11.20 -4.73 15.72
C ILE A 82 11.86 -5.08 14.40
N GLY A 83 11.40 -6.14 13.76
CA GLY A 83 11.77 -6.51 12.40
C GLY A 83 10.61 -6.25 11.46
N THR A 84 10.87 -5.65 10.30
CA THR A 84 9.90 -5.58 9.21
C THR A 84 10.53 -6.11 7.94
N LEU A 85 9.73 -6.83 7.16
CA LEU A 85 10.12 -7.42 5.90
C LEU A 85 9.03 -7.11 4.88
N THR A 86 9.39 -6.50 3.76
CA THR A 86 8.49 -6.26 2.63
C THR A 86 9.12 -6.88 1.39
N VAL A 87 8.43 -7.81 0.74
CA VAL A 87 8.90 -8.52 -0.45
C VAL A 87 7.90 -8.30 -1.57
N GLY A 88 8.29 -7.60 -2.62
CA GLY A 88 7.47 -7.39 -3.80
C GLY A 88 8.19 -7.80 -5.08
N GLN A 89 7.46 -7.70 -6.20
CA GLN A 89 7.99 -7.97 -7.54
C GLN A 89 9.24 -7.12 -7.86
N ALA A 90 9.32 -5.91 -7.32
CA ALA A 90 10.43 -4.98 -7.56
C ALA A 90 11.65 -5.22 -6.64
N GLY A 91 11.50 -6.01 -5.56
CA GLY A 91 12.58 -6.26 -4.61
C GLY A 91 12.11 -6.63 -3.21
N ALA A 92 13.08 -6.96 -2.35
CA ALA A 92 12.86 -7.26 -0.95
C ALA A 92 13.56 -6.23 -0.07
N HIS A 93 12.84 -5.69 0.90
CA HIS A 93 13.33 -4.76 1.91
C HIS A 93 13.14 -5.37 3.29
N ALA A 94 14.22 -5.50 4.04
CA ALA A 94 14.19 -5.92 5.44
C ALA A 94 14.81 -4.83 6.30
N THR A 95 14.16 -4.49 7.41
CA THR A 95 14.68 -3.53 8.36
C THR A 95 14.59 -4.08 9.77
N TYR A 96 15.61 -3.78 10.56
CA TYR A 96 15.74 -4.21 11.94
C TYR A 96 15.96 -2.98 12.82
N TYR A 97 15.11 -2.83 13.82
CA TYR A 97 15.18 -1.78 14.82
C TYR A 97 15.39 -2.42 16.19
N HIS A 98 16.39 -1.97 16.94
CA HIS A 98 16.67 -2.44 18.29
C HIS A 98 16.60 -1.25 19.26
N ARG A 99 15.90 -1.43 20.37
CA ARG A 99 15.85 -0.42 21.42
C ARG A 99 17.04 -0.66 22.36
N ALA A 100 17.97 0.29 22.40
CA ALA A 100 19.10 0.31 23.31
C ALA A 100 18.71 0.93 24.67
#